data_AF-A0A6A4BLC3-F1
#
_entry.id   AF-A0A6A4BLC3-F1
#
_cell.length_a   1.000
_cell.length_b   1.000
_cell.length_c   1.000
_cell.angle_alpha   90.00
_cell.angle_beta   90.00
_cell.angle_gamma   90.00
#
_symmetry.space_group_name_H-M   'P 1'
#
loop_
_entity.id
_entity.type
_entity.pdbx_description
1 polymer ?
#
loop_
_entity_poly.entity_id
_entity_poly.type
_entity_poly.pdbx_seq_one_letter_code
_entity_poly.pdbx_strand_id
1 'polypeptide(L)'
;MLQTRFEQRPAFVQYCLRRLADFACTRGNIEILEWVNQFGIELQSTEPIRKAVSRGDVKMLQWFSENGFEITDPNLLEVAVEYNQLEVARWLSEHGYAVNSLEMAKIAGKTTAYRQCGGWFNMDHRSTC
;
A
#
# COMPACT_ATOMS: atom_id res chain seq x y z
N MET A 1 -20.92 18.48 -20.19
CA MET A 1 -21.74 18.70 -18.97
C MET A 1 -20.93 18.68 -17.68
N LEU A 2 -19.93 17.81 -17.50
CA LEU A 2 -19.08 17.82 -16.29
C LEU A 2 -18.08 18.99 -16.27
N GLN A 3 -17.46 19.32 -17.42
CA GLN A 3 -16.57 20.48 -17.57
C GLN A 3 -17.21 21.78 -17.05
N THR A 4 -18.47 22.00 -17.43
CA THR A 4 -19.23 23.23 -17.15
C THR A 4 -19.60 23.38 -15.67
N ARG A 5 -19.70 22.27 -14.91
CA ARG A 5 -19.92 22.31 -13.45
C ARG A 5 -18.62 22.48 -12.67
N PHE A 6 -17.50 22.00 -13.23
CA PHE A 6 -16.16 22.19 -12.67
C PHE A 6 -15.79 23.68 -12.55
N GLU A 7 -16.13 24.45 -13.58
CA GLU A 7 -15.89 25.91 -13.65
C GLU A 7 -16.75 26.71 -12.67
N GLN A 8 -17.96 26.23 -12.34
CA GLN A 8 -18.88 26.97 -11.47
C GLN A 8 -18.63 26.77 -9.98
N ARG A 9 -18.12 25.61 -9.55
CA ARG A 9 -17.85 25.29 -8.13
C ARG A 9 -16.65 24.34 -7.95
N PRO A 10 -15.42 24.81 -8.21
CA PRO A 10 -14.22 23.97 -8.20
C PRO A 10 -13.98 23.29 -6.84
N ALA A 11 -14.19 24.01 -5.72
CA ALA A 11 -13.98 23.45 -4.39
C ALA A 11 -14.97 22.32 -4.03
N PHE A 12 -16.24 22.43 -4.42
CA PHE A 12 -17.24 21.39 -4.17
C PHE A 12 -16.95 20.14 -4.99
N VAL A 13 -16.59 20.31 -6.26
CA VAL A 13 -16.27 19.19 -7.14
C VAL A 13 -14.99 18.48 -6.68
N GLN A 14 -13.95 19.23 -6.31
CA GLN A 14 -12.73 18.66 -5.71
C GLN A 14 -13.02 17.88 -4.44
N TYR A 15 -13.91 18.38 -3.56
CA TYR A 15 -14.33 17.64 -2.37
C TYR A 15 -15.00 16.31 -2.72
N CYS A 16 -15.94 16.31 -3.68
CA CYS A 16 -16.59 15.08 -4.14
C CYS A 16 -15.59 14.08 -4.74
N LEU A 17 -14.64 14.56 -5.55
CA LEU A 17 -13.61 13.73 -6.17
C LEU A 17 -12.64 13.15 -5.14
N ARG A 18 -12.24 13.93 -4.12
CA ARG A 18 -11.41 13.42 -3.02
C ARG A 18 -12.10 12.28 -2.27
N ARG A 19 -13.39 12.44 -1.95
CA ARG A 19 -14.16 11.36 -1.31
C ARG A 19 -14.31 10.13 -2.20
N LEU A 20 -14.43 10.32 -3.52
CA LEU A 20 -14.46 9.22 -4.46
C LEU A 20 -13.11 8.49 -4.50
N ALA A 21 -12.00 9.22 -4.48
CA ALA A 21 -10.66 8.64 -4.39
C ALA A 21 -10.48 7.84 -3.09
N ASP A 22 -10.88 8.38 -1.94
CA ASP A 22 -10.82 7.67 -0.65
C ASP A 22 -11.60 6.34 -0.68
N PHE A 23 -12.78 6.35 -1.32
CA PHE A 23 -13.59 5.16 -1.49
C PHE A 23 -12.94 4.15 -2.45
N ALA A 24 -12.39 4.63 -3.57
CA ALA A 24 -11.69 3.80 -4.54
C ALA A 24 -10.44 3.14 -3.93
N CYS A 25 -9.64 3.89 -3.16
CA CYS A 25 -8.54 3.36 -2.36
C CYS A 25 -9.00 2.30 -1.36
N THR A 26 -10.14 2.53 -0.68
CA THR A 26 -10.71 1.55 0.27
C THR A 26 -11.19 0.27 -0.44
N ARG A 27 -11.52 0.33 -1.73
CA ARG A 27 -11.96 -0.81 -2.53
C ARG A 27 -10.84 -1.46 -3.36
N GLY A 28 -9.65 -0.85 -3.43
CA GLY A 28 -8.58 -1.31 -4.33
C GLY A 28 -8.87 -1.04 -5.80
N ASN A 29 -9.74 -0.08 -6.12
CA ASN A 29 -10.16 0.19 -7.49
C ASN A 29 -9.24 1.23 -8.15
N ILE A 30 -8.23 0.75 -8.87
CA ILE A 30 -7.24 1.57 -9.57
C ILE A 30 -7.87 2.36 -10.74
N GLU A 31 -8.83 1.79 -11.48
CA GLU A 31 -9.46 2.47 -12.62
C GLU A 31 -10.15 3.78 -12.22
N ILE A 32 -10.86 3.77 -11.08
CA ILE A 32 -11.47 4.99 -10.55
C ILE A 32 -10.39 5.99 -10.11
N LEU A 33 -9.29 5.51 -9.52
CA LEU A 33 -8.19 6.39 -9.10
C LEU A 33 -7.48 7.04 -10.29
N GLU A 34 -7.24 6.30 -11.38
CA GLU A 34 -6.71 6.86 -12.62
C GLU A 34 -7.63 7.93 -13.19
N TRP A 35 -8.94 7.69 -13.19
CA TRP A 35 -9.92 8.68 -13.64
C TRP A 35 -9.93 9.93 -12.74
N VAL A 36 -9.88 9.77 -11.43
CA VAL A 36 -9.84 10.90 -10.49
C VAL A 36 -8.51 11.67 -10.60
N ASN A 37 -7.40 10.99 -10.87
CA ASN A 37 -6.07 11.62 -10.98
C ASN A 37 -5.97 12.58 -12.17
N GLN A 38 -6.77 12.38 -13.23
CA GLN A 38 -6.85 13.32 -14.37
C GLN A 38 -7.30 14.73 -13.96
N PHE A 39 -7.89 14.89 -12.78
CA PHE A 39 -8.32 16.17 -12.24
C PHE A 39 -7.34 16.79 -11.24
N GLY A 40 -6.13 16.21 -11.07
CA GLY A 40 -5.09 16.73 -10.18
C GLY A 40 -5.46 16.65 -8.70
N ILE A 41 -6.19 15.61 -8.31
CA ILE A 41 -6.61 15.42 -6.91
C ILE A 41 -5.44 14.83 -6.11
N GLU A 42 -4.93 15.63 -5.18
CA GLU A 42 -3.96 15.16 -4.18
C GLU A 42 -4.68 14.42 -3.05
N LEU A 43 -4.17 13.23 -2.72
CA LEU A 43 -4.52 12.53 -1.49
C LEU A 43 -3.78 13.19 -0.33
N GLN A 44 -4.54 13.74 0.63
CA GLN A 44 -3.99 14.50 1.76
C GLN A 44 -3.71 13.61 2.99
N SER A 45 -3.74 12.29 2.83
CA SER A 45 -3.67 11.34 3.95
C SER A 45 -2.89 10.10 3.56
N THR A 46 -2.16 9.54 4.53
CA THR A 46 -1.48 8.23 4.43
C THR A 46 -2.42 7.06 4.76
N GLU A 47 -3.65 7.33 5.22
CA GLU A 47 -4.67 6.30 5.53
C GLU A 47 -4.97 5.35 4.35
N PRO A 48 -5.08 5.82 3.09
CA PRO A 48 -5.20 4.94 1.92
C PRO A 48 -4.04 3.94 1.79
N ILE A 49 -2.81 4.39 2.03
CA ILE A 49 -1.60 3.56 1.95
C ILE A 49 -1.62 2.52 3.07
N ARG A 50 -1.91 2.94 4.31
CA ARG A 50 -2.05 2.04 5.47
C ARG A 50 -3.09 0.94 5.23
N LYS A 51 -4.23 1.27 4.61
CA LYS A 51 -5.26 0.28 4.22
C LYS A 51 -4.79 -0.65 3.11
N ALA A 52 -4.05 -0.15 2.12
CA ALA A 52 -3.47 -1.01 1.10
C ALA A 52 -2.49 -2.01 1.72
N VAL A 53 -1.67 -1.54 2.67
CA VAL A 53 -0.75 -2.39 3.44
C VAL A 53 -1.49 -3.46 4.23
N SER A 54 -2.51 -3.11 5.02
CA SER A 54 -3.23 -4.09 5.85
C SER A 54 -3.98 -5.15 5.03
N ARG A 55 -4.35 -4.83 3.79
CA ARG A 55 -4.98 -5.77 2.84
C ARG A 55 -3.99 -6.64 2.05
N GLY A 56 -2.69 -6.33 2.08
CA GLY A 56 -1.71 -7.03 1.23
C GLY A 56 -1.68 -6.56 -0.21
N ASP A 57 -2.19 -5.35 -0.50
CA ASP A 57 -2.46 -4.86 -1.85
C ASP A 57 -1.22 -4.18 -2.47
N VAL A 58 -0.25 -5.01 -2.88
CA VAL A 58 0.99 -4.55 -3.51
C VAL A 58 0.74 -3.73 -4.78
N LYS A 59 -0.29 -4.08 -5.56
CA LYS A 59 -0.65 -3.34 -6.78
C LYS A 59 -1.05 -1.90 -6.47
N MET A 60 -1.83 -1.70 -5.42
CA MET A 60 -2.21 -0.35 -4.99
C MET A 60 -1.02 0.44 -4.43
N LEU A 61 -0.07 -0.22 -3.75
CA LEU A 61 1.17 0.42 -3.29
C LEU A 61 2.08 0.84 -4.45
N GLN A 62 2.19 0.00 -5.48
CA GLN A 62 2.88 0.33 -6.71
C GLN A 62 2.22 1.53 -7.40
N TRP A 63 0.88 1.55 -7.50
CA TRP A 63 0.15 2.68 -8.04
C TRP A 63 0.44 3.98 -7.27
N PHE A 64 0.45 3.95 -5.93
CA PHE A 64 0.82 5.12 -5.13
C PHE A 64 2.24 5.59 -5.45
N SER A 65 3.22 4.68 -5.51
CA SER A 65 4.61 5.00 -5.83
C SER A 65 4.76 5.62 -7.23
N GLU A 66 4.12 5.04 -8.25
CA GLU A 66 4.17 5.51 -9.64
C GLU A 66 3.49 6.88 -9.84
N ASN A 67 2.48 7.20 -9.03
CA ASN A 67 1.79 8.49 -9.05
C ASN A 67 2.42 9.54 -8.12
N GLY A 68 3.64 9.29 -7.63
CA GLY A 68 4.41 10.25 -6.84
C GLY A 68 3.90 10.46 -5.41
N PHE A 69 3.08 9.56 -4.89
CA PHE A 69 2.68 9.60 -3.49
C PHE A 69 3.84 9.16 -2.60
N GLU A 70 4.24 10.03 -1.67
CA GLU A 70 5.26 9.71 -0.70
C GLU A 70 4.72 8.74 0.35
N ILE A 71 5.32 7.55 0.41
CA ILE A 71 5.06 6.57 1.46
C ILE A 71 5.95 6.94 2.66
N THR A 72 5.46 7.85 3.50
CA THR A 72 6.22 8.43 4.62
C THR A 72 5.93 7.82 5.98
N ASP A 73 4.92 6.95 6.08
CA ASP A 73 4.47 6.41 7.35
C ASP A 73 5.44 5.31 7.87
N PRO A 74 6.17 5.57 8.97
CA PRO A 74 7.21 4.67 9.46
C PRO A 74 6.64 3.36 10.04
N ASN A 75 5.34 3.34 10.37
CA ASN A 75 4.70 2.19 11.00
C ASN A 75 4.11 1.19 9.98
N LEU A 76 4.23 1.45 8.67
CA LEU A 76 3.64 0.58 7.65
C LEU A 76 4.18 -0.85 7.70
N LEU A 77 5.44 -1.04 8.06
CA LEU A 77 6.01 -2.38 8.19
C LEU A 77 5.38 -3.14 9.36
N GLU A 78 5.16 -2.48 10.51
CA GLU A 78 4.48 -3.08 11.66
C GLU A 78 3.06 -3.49 11.29
N VAL A 79 2.35 -2.64 10.53
CA VAL A 79 1.01 -2.95 10.01
C VAL A 79 1.06 -4.15 9.07
N ALA A 80 2.00 -4.20 8.14
CA ALA A 80 2.14 -5.36 7.24
C ALA A 80 2.30 -6.65 8.05
N VAL A 81 3.04 -6.62 9.15
CA VAL A 81 3.33 -7.79 9.98
C VAL A 81 2.16 -8.17 10.87
N GLU A 82 1.51 -7.20 11.50
CA GLU A 82 0.30 -7.40 12.30
C GLU A 82 -0.79 -8.10 11.48
N TYR A 83 -0.92 -7.71 10.21
CA TYR A 83 -1.89 -8.29 9.27
C TYR A 83 -1.34 -9.47 8.45
N ASN A 84 -0.13 -9.96 8.75
CA ASN A 84 0.53 -11.08 8.08
C ASN A 84 0.70 -10.93 6.54
N GLN A 85 0.93 -9.70 6.09
CA GLN A 85 1.11 -9.31 4.70
C GLN A 85 2.60 -9.33 4.31
N LEU A 86 3.17 -10.53 4.26
CA LEU A 86 4.60 -10.74 4.01
C LEU A 86 5.08 -10.15 2.66
N GLU A 87 4.24 -10.23 1.62
CA GLU A 87 4.58 -9.71 0.30
C GLU A 87 4.68 -8.18 0.30
N VAL A 88 3.79 -7.51 1.04
CA VAL A 88 3.87 -6.05 1.23
C VAL A 88 5.09 -5.67 2.04
N ALA A 89 5.41 -6.41 3.12
CA ALA A 89 6.61 -6.15 3.92
C ALA A 89 7.88 -6.26 3.07
N ARG A 90 7.94 -7.26 2.19
CA ARG A 90 9.03 -7.43 1.22
C ARG A 90 9.08 -6.26 0.24
N TRP A 91 7.95 -5.89 -0.37
CA TRP A 91 7.88 -4.78 -1.32
C TRP A 91 8.34 -3.46 -0.68
N LEU A 92 7.89 -3.16 0.54
CA LEU A 92 8.31 -1.97 1.29
C LEU A 92 9.83 -1.97 1.55
N SER A 93 10.40 -3.12 1.91
CA SER A 93 11.84 -3.27 2.15
C SER A 93 12.66 -3.11 0.86
N GLU A 94 12.19 -3.61 -0.28
CA GLU A 94 12.89 -3.52 -1.57
C GLU A 94 12.91 -2.07 -2.10
N HIS A 95 11.91 -1.26 -1.76
CA HIS A 95 11.79 0.14 -2.19
C HIS A 95 12.42 1.14 -1.22
N GLY A 96 13.21 0.66 -0.24
CA GLY A 96 14.03 1.52 0.63
C GLY A 96 13.24 2.33 1.65
N TYR A 97 11.97 2.00 1.89
CA TYR A 97 11.20 2.63 2.97
C TYR A 97 11.81 2.21 4.30
N ALA A 98 12.40 3.19 4.99
CA ALA A 98 13.38 2.99 6.05
C ALA A 98 12.89 1.97 7.08
N VAL A 99 13.53 0.80 7.02
CA VAL A 99 13.27 -0.28 7.94
C VAL A 99 14.26 -0.16 9.10
N ASN A 100 13.75 -0.06 10.32
CA ASN A 100 14.60 -0.27 11.48
C ASN A 100 15.03 -1.74 11.44
N SER A 101 16.32 -2.02 11.20
CA SER A 101 16.87 -3.38 11.08
C SER A 101 16.52 -4.30 12.26
N LEU A 102 16.24 -3.71 13.43
CA LEU A 102 15.77 -4.39 14.64
C LEU A 102 14.35 -4.98 14.47
N GLU A 103 13.48 -4.31 13.73
CA GLU A 103 12.09 -4.75 13.53
C GLU A 103 12.03 -5.89 12.52
N MET A 104 12.84 -5.89 11.45
CA MET A 104 12.97 -7.03 10.52
C MET A 104 13.42 -8.31 11.20
N ALA A 105 14.34 -8.22 12.17
CA ALA A 105 14.78 -9.37 12.94
C ALA A 105 13.64 -9.96 13.81
N LYS A 106 12.79 -9.12 14.40
CA LYS A 106 11.58 -9.57 15.11
C LYS A 106 10.55 -10.18 14.16
N ILE A 107 10.41 -9.61 12.96
CA ILE A 107 9.49 -10.09 11.91
C ILE A 107 9.91 -11.49 11.46
N ALA A 108 11.18 -11.69 11.11
CA ALA A 108 11.73 -12.99 10.76
C ALA A 108 11.50 -14.03 11.88
N GLY A 109 11.69 -13.63 13.14
CA GLY A 109 11.41 -14.48 14.31
C GLY A 109 9.94 -14.89 14.45
N LYS A 110 8.99 -13.97 14.24
CA LYS A 110 7.55 -14.27 14.25
C LYS A 110 7.15 -15.17 13.07
N THR A 111 7.66 -14.90 11.87
CA THR A 111 7.40 -15.74 10.68
C THR A 111 7.95 -17.15 10.85
N THR A 112 9.10 -17.34 11.51
CA THR A 112 9.62 -18.68 11.85
C THR A 112 8.78 -19.41 12.89
N ALA A 113 8.17 -18.70 13.85
CA ALA A 113 7.25 -19.30 14.82
C ALA A 113 5.94 -19.79 14.14
N TYR A 114 5.41 -19.03 13.18
CA TYR A 114 4.28 -19.49 12.35
C TYR A 114 4.66 -20.67 11.44
N ARG A 115 5.89 -20.72 10.91
CA ARG A 115 6.40 -21.88 10.15
C ARG A 115 6.59 -23.15 11.01
N GLN A 116 6.88 -23.02 12.31
CA GLN A 116 6.98 -24.19 13.20
C GLN A 116 5.60 -24.78 13.55
N CYS A 117 4.55 -23.96 13.61
CA CYS A 117 3.18 -24.45 13.84
C CYS A 117 2.42 -24.83 12.55
N GLY A 118 2.87 -24.39 11.38
CA GLY A 118 2.28 -24.73 10.07
C GLY A 118 3.33 -25.31 9.14
N GLY A 119 3.50 -26.63 9.17
CA GLY A 119 4.47 -27.33 8.32
C GLY A 119 4.26 -27.08 6.84
N TRP A 120 5.29 -26.58 6.18
CA TRP A 120 5.50 -26.73 4.73
C TRP A 120 6.93 -27.22 4.51
N PHE A 121 7.02 -28.50 4.17
CA PHE A 121 8.21 -29.20 3.74
C PHE A 121 8.35 -29.04 2.22
N ASN A 122 9.59 -28.79 1.77
CA ASN A 122 10.15 -28.85 0.41
C ASN A 122 9.71 -27.83 -0.65
N MET A 123 10.70 -27.06 -1.13
CA MET A 123 11.32 -27.39 -2.42
C MET A 123 12.77 -26.86 -2.50
N ASP A 124 13.65 -27.77 -2.90
CA ASP A 124 15.07 -27.60 -3.23
C ASP A 124 15.35 -26.46 -4.21
N HIS A 125 16.55 -25.87 -4.10
CA HIS A 125 17.53 -25.98 -5.17
C HIS A 125 18.95 -25.50 -4.77
N ARG A 126 19.91 -26.42 -5.00
CA ARG A 126 21.36 -26.29 -5.27
C ARG A 126 22.25 -26.06 -4.04
N SER A 127 22.99 -27.06 -3.58
CA SER A 127 24.19 -27.70 -4.16
C SER A 127 25.43 -26.79 -4.14
N THR A 128 26.55 -27.39 -3.67
CA THR A 128 27.95 -26.93 -3.62
C THR A 128 28.30 -26.03 -2.41
N CYS A 129 29.19 -26.39 -1.48
CA CYS A 129 30.14 -27.50 -1.31
C CYS A 129 30.16 -27.96 0.15
#